data_AF-A0A7S1HJG7-F1
#
_entry.id   AF-A0A7S1HJG7-F1
#
_cell.length_a   1.000
_cell.length_b   1.000
_cell.length_c   1.000
_cell.angle_alpha   90.00
_cell.angle_beta   90.00
_cell.angle_gamma   90.00
#
_symmetry.space_group_name_H-M   'P 1'
#
loop_
_entity.id
_entity.type
_entity.pdbx_description
1 polymer ?
#
loop_
_entity_poly.entity_id
_entity_poly.type
_entity_poly.pdbx_seq_one_letter_code
_entity_poly.pdbx_strand_id
1 'polypeptide(L)'
;MASDGSSGKVLQHLTFSSQIDVALWSNLASQKLHSMRLSSDPVPLWGCYSPAPPPARGRDPSAAPPTPVARFCVERTALEEAFVAPEASSVAAPGTVTVVNTLEEFKETDKKAFLDAAGTRILADIESGAAVKDPSLLSRFAMLVFSDLKAYAHTYWLAFPALCPPSAPTLAAEPAPLASTLSPQQLEQLHSGYAALKGQLG
;
A
#
# COMPACT_ATOMS: atom_id res chain seq x y z
N MET A 1 7.70 -47.02 -3.69
CA MET A 1 7.36 -46.30 -2.45
C MET A 1 6.86 -44.93 -2.87
N ALA A 2 5.56 -44.71 -2.74
CA ALA A 2 4.90 -43.47 -3.11
C ALA A 2 5.19 -42.41 -2.04
N SER A 3 5.69 -41.25 -2.45
CA SER A 3 5.69 -40.05 -1.61
C SER A 3 4.68 -39.09 -2.23
N ASP A 4 3.61 -38.83 -1.48
CA ASP A 4 2.48 -37.96 -1.81
C ASP A 4 2.91 -36.65 -2.46
N GLY A 5 2.57 -36.50 -3.74
CA GLY A 5 2.50 -35.21 -4.39
C GLY A 5 1.21 -34.51 -3.97
N SER A 6 1.21 -33.82 -2.83
CA SER A 6 0.11 -32.90 -2.55
C SER A 6 0.26 -31.70 -3.49
N SER A 7 -0.53 -31.72 -4.57
CA SER A 7 -0.66 -30.61 -5.52
C SER A 7 -1.45 -29.46 -4.87
N GLY A 8 -0.87 -28.83 -3.84
CA GLY A 8 -1.47 -27.69 -3.16
C GLY A 8 -1.63 -26.50 -4.11
N LYS A 9 -2.81 -25.86 -4.08
CA LYS A 9 -3.10 -24.66 -4.88
C LYS A 9 -2.20 -23.51 -4.45
N VAL A 10 -1.48 -22.89 -5.39
CA VAL A 10 -0.59 -21.76 -5.10
C VAL A 10 -1.40 -20.57 -4.60
N LEU A 11 -0.97 -19.95 -3.50
CA LEU A 11 -1.58 -18.74 -2.95
C LEU A 11 -1.35 -17.57 -3.92
N GLN A 12 -2.42 -16.85 -4.24
CA GLN A 12 -2.39 -15.66 -5.10
C GLN A 12 -2.70 -14.42 -4.28
N HIS A 13 -2.04 -13.32 -4.61
CA HIS A 13 -2.19 -12.04 -3.93
C HIS A 13 -2.86 -11.02 -4.85
N LEU A 14 -3.73 -10.20 -4.28
CA LEU A 14 -4.29 -9.05 -4.97
C LEU A 14 -3.31 -7.87 -4.91
N THR A 15 -3.11 -7.20 -6.02
CA THR A 15 -2.27 -6.00 -6.10
C THR A 15 -3.01 -4.75 -5.64
N PHE A 16 -2.30 -3.79 -5.06
CA PHE A 16 -2.86 -2.48 -4.77
C PHE A 16 -3.26 -1.74 -6.04
N SER A 17 -4.41 -1.07 -5.99
CA SER A 17 -4.84 -0.08 -6.98
C SER A 17 -4.59 1.31 -6.40
N SER A 18 -3.70 2.07 -7.03
CA SER A 18 -3.32 3.41 -6.59
C SER A 18 -4.39 4.45 -6.93
N GLN A 19 -4.70 5.31 -5.97
CA GLN A 19 -5.53 6.51 -6.12
C GLN A 19 -4.74 7.72 -5.62
N ILE A 20 -4.66 8.77 -6.43
CA ILE A 20 -3.89 9.96 -6.09
C ILE A 20 -4.83 11.16 -6.07
N ASP A 21 -4.80 11.91 -4.98
CA ASP A 21 -5.48 13.20 -4.90
C ASP A 21 -4.86 14.18 -5.91
N VAL A 22 -5.70 14.81 -6.73
CA VAL A 22 -5.26 15.81 -7.72
C VAL A 22 -4.47 16.95 -7.07
N ALA A 23 -4.79 17.30 -5.82
CA ALA A 23 -4.09 18.35 -5.09
C ALA A 23 -2.67 17.96 -4.62
N LEU A 24 -2.31 16.67 -4.66
CA LEU A 24 -0.92 16.25 -4.47
C LEU A 24 -0.02 16.87 -5.53
N TRP A 25 -0.50 16.98 -6.78
CA TRP A 25 0.30 17.48 -7.90
C TRP A 25 0.70 18.94 -7.74
N SER A 26 -0.21 19.79 -7.26
CA SER A 26 0.11 21.18 -6.94
C SER A 26 1.13 21.29 -5.81
N ASN A 27 1.07 20.40 -4.83
CA ASN A 27 2.03 20.36 -3.72
C ASN A 27 3.41 19.91 -4.19
N LEU A 28 3.48 18.82 -4.97
CA LEU A 28 4.74 18.34 -5.58
C LEU A 28 5.34 19.37 -6.53
N ALA A 29 4.53 20.05 -7.34
CA ALA A 29 5.00 21.12 -8.22
C ALA A 29 5.60 22.28 -7.42
N SER A 30 4.93 22.71 -6.36
CA SER A 30 5.43 23.76 -5.46
C SER A 30 6.72 23.32 -4.77
N GLN A 31 6.79 22.09 -4.25
CA GLN A 31 7.98 21.57 -3.60
C GLN A 31 9.15 21.37 -4.58
N LYS A 32 8.88 20.98 -5.83
CA LYS A 32 9.89 20.87 -6.90
C LYS A 32 10.49 22.23 -7.24
N LEU A 33 9.68 23.29 -7.32
CA LEU A 33 10.17 24.63 -7.61
C LEU A 33 10.97 25.26 -6.45
N HIS A 34 10.48 25.12 -5.22
CA HIS A 34 11.07 25.83 -4.07
C HIS A 34 12.21 25.06 -3.41
N SER A 35 12.00 23.77 -3.16
CA SER A 35 12.87 22.95 -2.30
C SER A 35 13.76 21.99 -3.08
N MET A 36 13.16 21.11 -3.90
CA MET A 36 13.95 20.07 -4.59
C MET A 36 14.79 20.66 -5.73
N ARG A 37 14.28 21.66 -6.45
CA ARG A 37 14.93 22.29 -7.60
C ARG A 37 15.39 21.24 -8.62
N LEU A 38 16.70 21.09 -8.80
CA LEU A 38 17.31 20.12 -9.71
C LEU A 38 17.58 18.75 -9.06
N SER A 39 17.45 18.64 -7.73
CA SER A 39 17.61 17.36 -7.04
C SER A 39 16.50 16.39 -7.45
N SER A 40 16.91 15.15 -7.67
CA SER A 40 16.07 13.97 -7.84
C SER A 40 16.24 13.00 -6.66
N ASP A 41 16.67 13.51 -5.51
CA ASP A 41 16.80 12.70 -4.30
C ASP A 41 15.41 12.26 -3.79
N PRO A 42 15.26 11.03 -3.27
CA PRO A 42 14.00 10.58 -2.70
C PRO A 42 13.60 11.39 -1.47
N VAL A 43 12.36 11.87 -1.45
CA VAL A 43 11.76 12.62 -0.33
C VAL A 43 10.71 11.74 0.37
N PRO A 44 10.56 11.80 1.71
CA PRO A 44 9.49 11.09 2.40
C PRO A 44 8.11 11.40 1.84
N LEU A 45 7.28 10.37 1.70
CA LEU A 45 5.91 10.48 1.24
C LEU A 45 5.05 9.46 1.99
N TRP A 46 3.88 9.90 2.48
CA TRP A 46 2.91 9.04 3.13
C TRP A 46 1.83 8.58 2.16
N GLY A 47 1.37 7.35 2.36
CA GLY A 47 0.16 6.83 1.74
C GLY A 47 -0.75 6.24 2.80
N CYS A 48 -1.93 5.83 2.40
CA CYS A 48 -2.83 5.09 3.28
C CYS A 48 -3.63 4.05 2.50
N TYR A 49 -4.01 2.98 3.17
CA TYR A 49 -4.89 1.96 2.61
C TYR A 49 -5.92 1.55 3.66
N SER A 50 -7.08 1.07 3.21
CA SER A 50 -8.12 0.59 4.12
C SER A 50 -8.45 -0.87 3.83
N PRO A 51 -8.63 -1.69 4.89
CA PRO A 51 -9.13 -3.05 4.75
C PRO A 51 -10.64 -3.10 4.44
N ALA A 52 -11.36 -1.97 4.56
CA ALA A 52 -12.80 -1.94 4.36
C ALA A 52 -13.16 -1.74 2.88
N PRO A 53 -14.12 -2.52 2.33
CA PRO A 53 -14.76 -2.13 1.08
C PRO A 53 -15.47 -0.79 1.29
N PRO A 54 -15.55 0.07 0.25
CA PRO A 54 -16.22 1.36 0.37
C PRO A 54 -17.68 1.11 0.79
N PRO A 55 -18.27 1.99 1.61
CA PRO A 55 -19.67 1.84 2.02
C PRO A 55 -20.51 1.73 0.75
N ALA A 56 -21.23 0.62 0.64
CA ALA A 56 -22.05 0.32 -0.52
C ALA A 56 -23.27 1.27 -0.52
N ARG A 57 -23.08 2.54 -0.92
CA ARG A 57 -24.18 3.49 -1.06
C ARG A 57 -25.13 2.98 -2.13
N GLY A 58 -26.34 2.59 -1.73
CA GLY A 58 -27.40 2.16 -2.64
C GLY A 58 -27.27 0.74 -3.20
N ARG A 59 -26.47 -0.14 -2.59
CA ARG A 59 -26.36 -1.53 -3.05
C ARG A 59 -27.42 -2.41 -2.40
N ASP A 60 -28.07 -3.22 -3.23
CA ASP A 60 -28.95 -4.29 -2.78
C ASP A 60 -28.20 -5.24 -1.83
N PRO A 61 -28.70 -5.48 -0.60
CA PRO A 61 -28.13 -6.44 0.35
C PRO A 61 -28.00 -7.89 -0.19
N SER A 62 -28.72 -8.23 -1.26
CA SER A 62 -28.67 -9.54 -1.92
C SER A 62 -27.60 -9.66 -3.01
N ALA A 63 -26.95 -8.56 -3.40
CA ALA A 63 -25.94 -8.57 -4.44
C ALA A 63 -24.65 -9.28 -3.97
N ALA A 64 -24.01 -10.03 -4.87
CA ALA A 64 -22.75 -10.74 -4.62
C ALA A 64 -21.73 -9.83 -3.90
N PRO A 65 -20.96 -10.33 -2.92
CA PRO A 65 -20.01 -9.52 -2.17
C PRO A 65 -19.08 -8.75 -3.12
N PRO A 66 -18.77 -7.48 -2.84
CA PRO A 66 -17.96 -6.68 -3.75
C PRO A 66 -16.61 -7.36 -3.93
N THR A 67 -16.08 -7.34 -5.15
CA THR A 67 -14.71 -7.78 -5.40
C THR A 67 -13.79 -7.04 -4.42
N PRO A 68 -12.92 -7.74 -3.68
CA PRO A 68 -11.97 -7.08 -2.82
C PRO A 68 -11.10 -6.18 -3.70
N VAL A 69 -11.07 -4.88 -3.41
CA VAL A 69 -10.15 -3.94 -4.05
C VAL A 69 -9.26 -3.41 -2.95
N ALA A 70 -7.99 -3.78 -3.00
CA ALA A 70 -6.97 -3.18 -2.15
C ALA A 70 -6.66 -1.79 -2.71
N ARG A 71 -7.31 -0.74 -2.19
CA ARG A 71 -7.04 0.64 -2.61
C ARG A 71 -5.91 1.23 -1.79
N PHE A 72 -4.98 1.87 -2.48
CA PHE A 72 -3.89 2.62 -1.87
C PHE A 72 -4.00 4.08 -2.29
N CYS A 73 -4.19 4.97 -1.33
CA CYS A 73 -4.41 6.39 -1.54
C CYS A 73 -3.14 7.18 -1.20
N VAL A 74 -2.84 8.19 -2.01
CA VAL A 74 -1.85 9.23 -1.70
C VAL A 74 -2.57 10.57 -1.74
N GLU A 75 -2.70 11.20 -0.58
CA GLU A 75 -3.51 12.40 -0.40
C GLU A 75 -2.69 13.68 -0.48
N ARG A 76 -3.36 14.85 -0.48
CA ARG A 76 -2.72 16.17 -0.45
C ARG A 76 -1.66 16.32 0.65
N THR A 77 -1.95 15.79 1.84
CA THR A 77 -1.13 15.93 3.06
C THR A 77 0.01 14.91 3.10
N ALA A 78 0.19 14.09 2.06
CA ALA A 78 1.18 13.00 2.03
C ALA A 78 2.64 13.47 2.23
N LEU A 79 2.95 14.74 1.99
CA LEU A 79 4.29 15.31 2.15
C LEU A 79 4.52 15.92 3.54
N GLU A 80 3.50 15.95 4.39
CA GLU A 80 3.60 16.52 5.73
C GLU A 80 4.30 15.54 6.69
N GLU A 81 5.12 16.07 7.60
CA GLU A 81 5.85 15.23 8.57
C GLU A 81 4.89 14.54 9.56
N ALA A 82 3.85 15.25 9.99
CA ALA A 82 2.82 14.76 10.90
C ALA A 82 1.59 14.26 10.14
N PHE A 83 1.77 13.25 9.28
CA PHE A 83 0.66 12.67 8.53
C PHE A 83 -0.30 11.91 9.45
N VAL A 84 -1.58 12.23 9.33
CA VAL A 84 -2.68 11.52 9.99
C VAL A 84 -3.53 10.89 8.90
N ALA A 85 -3.78 9.58 9.01
CA ALA A 85 -4.65 8.90 8.06
C ALA A 85 -6.06 9.52 8.11
N PRO A 86 -6.67 9.84 6.96
CA PRO A 86 -7.91 10.62 6.85
C PRO A 86 -9.13 9.92 7.46
N GLU A 87 -9.13 8.58 7.45
CA GLU A 87 -10.20 7.78 8.02
C GLU A 87 -9.67 6.98 9.21
N ALA A 88 -10.44 6.87 10.29
CA ALA A 88 -10.10 6.06 11.47
C ALA A 88 -9.92 4.55 11.18
N SER A 89 -10.28 4.10 9.98
CA SER A 89 -10.08 2.72 9.52
C SER A 89 -8.92 2.54 8.54
N SER A 90 -8.30 3.64 8.11
CA SER A 90 -7.17 3.62 7.20
C SER A 90 -5.88 3.42 7.97
N VAL A 91 -4.97 2.68 7.37
CA VAL A 91 -3.63 2.41 7.88
C VAL A 91 -2.66 3.29 7.11
N ALA A 92 -1.82 4.04 7.82
CA ALA A 92 -0.74 4.82 7.22
C ALA A 92 0.38 3.89 6.72
N ALA A 93 0.91 4.20 5.55
CA ALA A 93 2.01 3.49 4.92
C ALA A 93 3.15 4.48 4.63
N PRO A 94 4.36 4.28 5.17
CA PRO A 94 5.49 5.15 4.90
C PRO A 94 6.08 4.86 3.51
N GLY A 95 6.55 5.88 2.81
CA GLY A 95 7.15 5.70 1.50
C GLY A 95 8.07 6.85 1.11
N THR A 96 8.46 6.86 -0.16
CA THR A 96 9.26 7.94 -0.73
C THR A 96 8.79 8.31 -2.12
N VAL A 97 8.90 9.59 -2.46
CA VAL A 97 8.69 10.13 -3.81
C VAL A 97 10.01 10.59 -4.41
N THR A 98 10.23 10.26 -5.67
CA THR A 98 11.37 10.71 -6.48
C THR A 98 10.84 11.48 -7.66
N VAL A 99 11.17 12.77 -7.75
CA VAL A 99 10.70 13.66 -8.82
C VAL A 99 11.84 13.94 -9.80
N VAL A 100 11.82 13.25 -10.93
CA VAL A 100 12.82 13.40 -12.00
C VAL A 100 12.57 14.67 -12.82
N ASN A 101 13.61 15.15 -13.49
CA ASN A 101 13.58 16.45 -14.17
C ASN A 101 13.05 16.36 -15.60
N THR A 102 13.27 15.24 -16.28
CA THR A 102 12.89 15.04 -17.68
C THR A 102 12.03 13.79 -17.87
N LEU A 103 11.24 13.77 -18.95
CA LEU A 103 10.45 12.59 -19.31
C LEU A 103 11.35 11.43 -19.73
N GLU A 104 12.49 11.74 -20.33
CA GLU A 104 13.52 10.79 -20.73
C GLU A 104 14.10 10.09 -19.49
N GLU A 105 14.47 10.84 -18.45
CA GLU A 105 14.94 10.29 -17.18
C GLU A 105 13.87 9.37 -16.55
N PHE A 106 12.59 9.76 -16.60
CA PHE A 106 11.50 8.90 -16.14
C PHE A 106 11.43 7.58 -16.90
N LYS A 107 11.56 7.61 -18.23
CA LYS A 107 11.48 6.41 -19.07
C LYS A 107 12.70 5.51 -18.93
N GLU A 108 13.88 6.10 -18.78
CA GLU A 108 15.17 5.40 -18.67
C GLU A 108 15.44 4.87 -17.25
N THR A 109 14.77 5.42 -16.23
CA THR A 109 14.90 4.93 -14.85
C THR A 109 14.57 3.44 -14.79
N ASP A 110 15.52 2.63 -14.30
CA ASP A 110 15.34 1.21 -14.05
C ASP A 110 14.29 0.98 -12.96
N LYS A 111 13.08 0.63 -13.42
CA LYS A 111 11.89 0.38 -12.59
C LYS A 111 12.10 -0.80 -11.65
N LYS A 112 12.88 -1.80 -12.07
CA LYS A 112 13.18 -2.97 -11.26
C LYS A 112 14.14 -2.59 -10.14
N ALA A 113 15.24 -1.91 -10.45
CA ALA A 113 16.17 -1.44 -9.42
C ALA A 113 15.49 -0.49 -8.42
N PHE A 114 14.58 0.36 -8.89
CA PHE A 114 13.77 1.24 -8.03
C PHE A 114 12.88 0.45 -7.06
N LEU A 115 12.21 -0.60 -7.55
CA LEU A 115 11.40 -1.51 -6.72
C LEU A 115 12.27 -2.30 -5.72
N ASP A 116 13.40 -2.84 -6.19
CA ASP A 116 14.33 -3.64 -5.38
C ASP A 116 14.95 -2.80 -4.24
N ALA A 117 15.24 -1.52 -4.50
CA ALA A 117 15.72 -0.59 -3.47
C ALA A 117 14.69 -0.38 -2.35
N ALA A 118 13.41 -0.25 -2.71
CA ALA A 118 12.33 -0.14 -1.73
C ALA A 118 12.14 -1.47 -0.95
N GLY A 119 12.23 -2.62 -1.64
CA GLY A 119 12.16 -3.95 -1.02
C GLY A 119 13.32 -4.23 -0.05
N THR A 120 14.52 -3.75 -0.37
CA THR A 120 15.70 -3.89 0.51
C THR A 120 15.50 -3.17 1.84
N ARG A 121 14.80 -2.02 1.84
CA ARG A 121 14.45 -1.31 3.08
C ARG A 121 13.49 -2.10 3.95
N ILE A 122 12.48 -2.73 3.33
CA ILE A 122 11.56 -3.63 4.05
C ILE A 122 12.33 -4.78 4.69
N LEU A 123 13.26 -5.40 3.94
CA LEU A 123 14.08 -6.48 4.47
C LEU A 123 14.94 -6.03 5.66
N ALA A 124 15.56 -4.85 5.59
CA ALA A 124 16.33 -4.29 6.69
C ALA A 124 15.47 -3.99 7.94
N ASP A 125 14.24 -3.53 7.76
CA ASP A 125 13.30 -3.31 8.88
C ASP A 125 12.85 -4.62 9.53
N ILE A 126 12.71 -5.69 8.74
CA ILE A 126 12.45 -7.04 9.24
C ILE A 126 13.64 -7.55 10.04
N GLU A 127 14.85 -7.51 9.47
CA GLU A 127 16.07 -8.03 10.08
C GLU A 127 16.46 -7.30 11.38
N SER A 128 16.25 -5.99 11.43
CA SER A 128 16.50 -5.18 12.63
C SER A 128 15.43 -5.34 13.73
N GLY A 129 14.31 -5.98 13.42
CA GLY A 129 13.14 -6.07 14.31
C GLY A 129 12.32 -4.79 14.41
N ALA A 130 12.62 -3.76 13.62
CA ALA A 130 11.84 -2.52 13.55
C ALA A 130 10.41 -2.82 13.07
N ALA A 131 10.25 -3.68 12.07
CA ALA A 131 8.94 -4.09 11.53
C ALA A 131 8.07 -4.86 12.55
N VAL A 132 8.67 -5.46 13.58
CA VAL A 132 7.92 -6.11 14.67
C VAL A 132 7.36 -5.07 15.64
N LYS A 133 8.11 -3.99 15.88
CA LYS A 133 7.67 -2.88 16.74
C LYS A 133 6.65 -2.00 16.02
N ASP A 134 6.86 -1.76 14.73
CA ASP A 134 5.98 -0.99 13.86
C ASP A 134 5.70 -1.76 12.55
N PRO A 135 4.58 -2.51 12.49
CA PRO A 135 4.21 -3.27 11.30
C PRO A 135 3.89 -2.41 10.06
N SER A 136 3.68 -1.09 10.21
CA SER A 136 3.39 -0.21 9.07
C SER A 136 4.56 -0.18 8.07
N LEU A 137 5.79 -0.41 8.56
CA LEU A 137 7.01 -0.47 7.74
C LEU A 137 7.00 -1.58 6.68
N LEU A 138 6.18 -2.63 6.88
CA LEU A 138 6.01 -3.70 5.88
C LEU A 138 5.26 -3.23 4.64
N SER A 139 4.47 -2.16 4.76
CA SER A 139 3.67 -1.58 3.68
C SER A 139 4.40 -0.46 2.92
N ARG A 140 5.74 -0.41 3.02
CA ARG A 140 6.52 0.63 2.34
C ARG A 140 6.25 0.64 0.85
N PHE A 141 6.15 1.85 0.31
CA PHE A 141 5.96 2.08 -1.12
C PHE A 141 6.95 3.12 -1.64
N ALA A 142 7.10 3.18 -2.95
CA ALA A 142 7.89 4.22 -3.60
C ALA A 142 7.13 4.79 -4.80
N MET A 143 7.32 6.07 -5.08
CA MET A 143 6.66 6.78 -6.16
C MET A 143 7.70 7.47 -7.03
N LEU A 144 7.70 7.19 -8.33
CA LEU A 144 8.49 7.91 -9.32
C LEU A 144 7.57 8.88 -10.06
N VAL A 145 7.99 10.13 -10.22
CA VAL A 145 7.18 11.19 -10.83
C VAL A 145 8.01 12.01 -11.80
N PHE A 146 7.45 12.27 -12.97
CA PHE A 146 7.84 13.37 -13.85
C PHE A 146 6.69 14.39 -13.91
N SER A 147 7.02 15.66 -13.72
CA SER A 147 6.05 16.76 -13.74
C SER A 147 6.41 17.77 -14.82
N ASP A 148 5.62 17.84 -15.89
CA ASP A 148 5.68 18.94 -16.86
C ASP A 148 4.89 20.13 -16.30
N LEU A 149 5.61 21.05 -15.66
CA LEU A 149 5.04 22.25 -15.06
C LEU A 149 4.50 23.25 -16.10
N LYS A 150 4.89 23.14 -17.37
CA LYS A 150 4.39 24.01 -18.44
C LYS A 150 3.04 23.53 -18.95
N ALA A 151 2.91 22.22 -19.18
CA ALA A 151 1.66 21.61 -19.62
C ALA A 151 0.71 21.25 -18.46
N TYR A 152 1.17 21.37 -17.21
CA TYR A 152 0.50 20.89 -16.01
C TYR A 152 0.12 19.40 -16.13
N ALA A 153 1.06 18.60 -16.63
CA ALA A 153 0.90 17.17 -16.88
C ALA A 153 1.87 16.37 -16.02
N HIS A 154 1.36 15.35 -15.32
CA HIS A 154 2.12 14.54 -14.38
C HIS A 154 2.10 13.08 -14.81
N THR A 155 3.28 12.51 -15.04
CA THR A 155 3.47 11.08 -15.29
C THR A 155 4.02 10.45 -14.02
N TYR A 156 3.39 9.38 -13.54
CA TYR A 156 3.80 8.75 -12.30
C TYR A 156 3.81 7.23 -12.40
N TRP A 157 4.57 6.61 -11.49
CA TRP A 157 4.57 5.18 -11.28
C TRP A 157 4.72 4.88 -9.79
N LEU A 158 3.75 4.15 -9.22
CA LEU A 158 3.83 3.65 -7.85
C LEU A 158 4.37 2.22 -7.84
N ALA A 159 5.31 1.98 -6.95
CA ALA A 159 5.97 0.71 -6.70
C ALA A 159 5.55 0.20 -5.31
N PHE A 160 4.95 -0.99 -5.29
CA PHE A 160 4.57 -1.72 -4.08
C PHE A 160 5.48 -2.95 -3.95
N PRO A 161 6.65 -2.84 -3.31
CA PRO A 161 7.55 -3.97 -3.12
C PRO A 161 6.89 -5.07 -2.29
N ALA A 162 6.96 -6.30 -2.79
CA ALA A 162 6.55 -7.50 -2.07
C ALA A 162 7.69 -8.52 -2.09
N LEU A 163 8.09 -9.00 -0.92
CA LEU A 163 9.16 -9.99 -0.79
C LEU A 163 8.61 -11.37 -1.18
N CYS A 164 9.18 -11.96 -2.23
CA CYS A 164 8.80 -13.29 -2.68
C CYS A 164 9.72 -14.34 -2.04
N PRO A 165 9.18 -15.31 -1.28
CA PRO A 165 9.98 -16.41 -0.76
C PRO A 165 10.51 -17.29 -1.91
N PRO A 166 11.60 -18.05 -1.70
CA PRO A 166 12.19 -18.90 -2.74
C PRO A 166 11.22 -19.93 -3.34
N SER A 167 10.25 -20.39 -2.53
CA SER A 167 9.16 -21.27 -2.94
C SER A 167 7.82 -20.57 -2.73
N ALA A 168 6.96 -20.58 -3.74
CA ALA A 168 5.63 -19.99 -3.64
C ALA A 168 4.80 -20.69 -2.56
N PRO A 169 4.15 -19.94 -1.64
CA PRO A 169 3.33 -20.54 -0.61
C PRO A 169 2.09 -21.21 -1.22
N THR A 170 1.73 -22.37 -0.67
CA THR A 170 0.53 -23.12 -1.07
C THR A 170 -0.56 -22.98 -0.02
N LEU A 171 -1.81 -22.94 -0.46
CA LEU A 171 -2.98 -22.94 0.42
C LEU A 171 -3.09 -24.26 1.18
N ALA A 172 -3.19 -24.18 2.51
CA ALA A 172 -3.43 -25.35 3.37
C ALA A 172 -4.90 -25.83 3.29
N ALA A 173 -5.83 -24.91 3.03
CA ALA A 173 -7.25 -25.18 2.83
C ALA A 173 -7.87 -24.10 1.93
N GLU A 174 -9.04 -24.39 1.35
CA GLU A 174 -9.79 -23.36 0.63
C GLU A 174 -10.32 -22.28 1.60
N PRO A 175 -10.33 -20.99 1.21
CA PRO A 175 -10.83 -19.92 2.05
C PRO A 175 -12.30 -20.14 2.44
N ALA A 176 -12.58 -20.08 3.74
CA ALA A 176 -13.93 -20.19 4.29
C ALA A 176 -14.32 -18.88 5.01
N PRO A 177 -15.60 -18.47 4.97
CA PRO A 177 -16.06 -17.32 5.75
C PRO A 177 -15.75 -17.50 7.25
N LEU A 178 -15.41 -16.41 7.95
CA LEU A 178 -15.18 -16.46 9.40
C LEU A 178 -16.37 -17.06 10.16
N ALA A 179 -17.60 -16.82 9.66
CA ALA A 179 -18.82 -17.35 10.26
C ALA A 179 -18.98 -18.88 10.16
N SER A 180 -18.27 -19.54 9.25
CA SER A 180 -18.29 -21.01 9.17
C SER A 180 -17.24 -21.69 10.07
N THR A 181 -16.27 -20.93 10.59
CA THR A 181 -15.19 -21.45 11.42
C THR A 181 -15.28 -21.02 12.88
N LEU A 182 -15.77 -19.82 13.14
CA LEU A 182 -15.92 -19.27 14.48
C LEU A 182 -17.37 -19.39 14.99
N SER A 183 -17.52 -19.65 16.29
CA SER A 183 -18.82 -19.63 16.94
C SER A 183 -19.40 -18.20 16.97
N PRO A 184 -20.73 -18.02 17.11
CA PRO A 184 -21.34 -16.70 17.23
C PRO A 184 -20.72 -15.84 18.34
N GLN A 185 -20.41 -16.47 19.49
CA GLN A 185 -19.77 -15.81 20.62
C GLN A 185 -18.33 -15.35 20.28
N GLN A 186 -17.56 -16.18 19.57
CA GLN A 186 -16.21 -15.83 19.12
C GLN A 186 -16.22 -14.69 18.10
N LEU A 187 -17.21 -14.66 17.19
CA LEU A 187 -17.38 -13.57 16.23
C LEU A 187 -17.70 -12.25 16.93
N GLU A 188 -18.57 -12.27 17.94
CA GLU A 188 -18.92 -11.08 18.72
C GLU A 188 -17.71 -10.56 19.52
N GLN A 189 -16.92 -11.47 20.12
CA GLN A 189 -15.66 -11.12 20.77
C GLN A 189 -14.64 -10.53 19.80
N LEU A 190 -14.51 -11.11 18.59
CA LEU A 190 -13.62 -10.58 17.56
C LEU A 190 -14.06 -9.19 17.10
N HIS A 191 -15.36 -9.00 16.85
CA HIS A 191 -15.91 -7.73 16.42
C HIS A 191 -15.71 -6.63 17.47
N SER A 192 -16.04 -6.91 18.73
CA SER A 192 -15.86 -5.97 19.83
C SER A 192 -14.39 -5.62 20.07
N GLY A 193 -13.49 -6.61 20.01
CA GLY A 193 -12.04 -6.39 20.10
C GLY A 193 -11.50 -5.52 18.96
N TYR A 194 -11.90 -5.79 17.71
CA TYR A 194 -11.51 -4.99 16.55
C TYR A 194 -12.05 -3.55 16.62
N ALA A 195 -13.29 -3.37 17.08
CA ALA A 195 -13.88 -2.05 17.29
C ALA A 195 -13.15 -1.24 18.38
N ALA A 196 -12.76 -1.90 19.48
CA ALA A 196 -11.99 -1.27 20.56
C ALA A 196 -10.61 -0.81 20.08
N LEU A 197 -9.94 -1.61 19.25
CA LEU A 197 -8.65 -1.25 18.63
C LEU A 197 -8.76 -0.02 17.73
N LYS A 198 -9.83 0.09 16.93
CA LYS A 198 -10.08 1.31 16.12
C LYS A 198 -10.21 2.58 16.97
N GLY A 199 -10.77 2.47 18.17
CA GLY A 199 -10.88 3.59 19.11
C GLY A 199 -9.54 4.03 19.72
N GLN A 200 -8.47 3.24 19.59
CA GLN A 200 -7.15 3.50 20.18
C GLN A 200 -6.09 3.93 19.15
N LEU A 201 -6.38 3.80 17.85
CA LEU A 201 -5.48 4.14 16.72
C LEU A 201 -5.64 5.59 16.20
N GLY A 202 -6.25 6.47 17.01
CA GLY A 202 -6.43 7.90 16.71
C GLY A 202 -5.48 8.80 17.49
#